data_AF-A0A7W6Y1C6-F1
#
_entry.id   AF-A0A7W6Y1C6-F1
#
_cell.length_a   1.000
_cell.length_b   1.000
_cell.length_c   1.000
_cell.angle_alpha   90.00
_cell.angle_beta   90.00
_cell.angle_gamma   90.00
#
_symmetry.space_group_name_H-M   'P 1'
#
loop_
_entity.id
_entity.type
_entity.pdbx_description
1 polymer ?
#
loop_
_entity_poly.entity_id
_entity_poly.type
_entity_poly.pdbx_seq_one_letter_code
_entity_poly.pdbx_strand_id
1 'polypeptide(L)'
;MNDLDEPTSPTHIPGDQDKMHSMTTFLEKTFGPTELAIVEAAFSEWVDQAKVEKQSPEAELAAAIVINLFREGNDTIPAMRKAISAHRGLIDLRCS
;
A
#
# COMPACT_ATOMS: atom_id res chain seq x y z
N MET A 1 48.90 16.76 15.74
CA MET A 1 49.30 15.80 14.70
C MET A 1 48.55 14.51 14.95
N ASN A 2 47.57 14.25 14.08
CA ASN A 2 46.77 13.04 13.89
C ASN A 2 45.88 12.61 15.06
N ASP A 3 44.58 12.92 15.07
CA ASP A 3 43.55 12.53 14.08
C ASP A 3 43.57 11.01 13.83
N LEU A 4 42.63 10.29 14.46
CA LEU A 4 41.50 9.69 13.76
C LEU A 4 40.50 9.19 14.81
N ASP A 5 39.49 10.02 15.03
CA ASP A 5 38.16 9.63 15.50
C ASP A 5 37.66 8.48 14.61
N GLU A 6 37.35 7.33 15.22
CA GLU A 6 36.77 6.18 14.52
C GLU A 6 35.34 6.56 14.11
N PRO A 7 35.01 6.64 12.80
CA PRO A 7 33.62 6.79 12.41
C PRO A 7 32.96 5.42 12.55
N THR A 8 32.46 5.10 13.74
CA THR A 8 31.40 4.10 13.87
C THR A 8 30.15 4.69 13.22
N SER A 9 30.13 4.59 11.89
CA SER A 9 28.93 4.82 11.11
C SER A 9 27.85 3.94 11.72
N PRO A 10 26.72 4.51 12.21
CA PRO A 10 25.62 3.67 12.63
C PRO A 10 25.22 2.85 11.40
N THR A 11 25.33 1.53 11.54
CA THR A 11 24.82 0.54 10.60
C THR A 11 23.48 1.04 10.11
N HIS A 12 23.44 1.47 8.85
CA HIS A 12 22.20 1.70 8.12
C HIS A 12 21.56 0.32 8.03
N ILE A 13 20.79 -0.02 9.05
CA ILE A 13 19.80 -1.07 8.99
C ILE A 13 18.90 -0.61 7.84
N PRO A 14 18.84 -1.34 6.71
CA PRO A 14 17.84 -1.04 5.70
C PRO A 14 16.49 -1.36 6.35
N GLY A 15 15.93 -0.36 7.01
CA GLY A 15 14.56 -0.39 7.46
C GLY A 15 13.72 -0.60 6.22
N ASP A 16 13.05 -1.75 6.14
CA ASP A 16 11.59 -1.91 6.10
C ASP A 16 10.75 -1.01 5.14
N GLN A 17 11.25 0.17 4.78
CA GLN A 17 10.73 1.12 3.80
C GLN A 17 10.86 0.63 2.34
N ASP A 18 11.72 -0.34 2.03
CA ASP A 18 11.89 -0.87 0.66
C ASP A 18 10.65 -1.63 0.16
N LYS A 19 9.90 -2.25 1.07
CA LYS A 19 8.67 -2.99 0.74
C LYS A 19 7.54 -2.07 0.26
N MET A 20 7.41 -0.87 0.84
CA MET A 20 6.41 0.11 0.42
C MET A 20 6.80 0.76 -0.91
N HIS A 21 8.09 1.06 -1.13
CA HIS A 21 8.57 1.51 -2.45
C HIS A 21 8.27 0.49 -3.54
N SER A 22 8.35 -0.81 -3.24
CA SER A 22 8.10 -1.88 -4.20
C SER A 22 6.66 -1.92 -4.70
N MET A 23 5.66 -1.68 -3.83
CA MET A 23 4.26 -1.66 -4.24
C MET A 23 3.94 -0.43 -5.10
N THR A 24 4.38 0.76 -4.67
CA THR A 24 4.18 1.99 -5.44
C THR A 24 4.90 1.93 -6.79
N THR A 25 6.15 1.43 -6.82
CA THR A 25 6.93 1.28 -8.06
C THR A 25 6.29 0.27 -9.04
N PHE A 26 5.74 -0.83 -8.54
CA PHE A 26 5.05 -1.82 -9.38
C PHE A 26 3.77 -1.23 -9.99
N LEU A 27 3.06 -0.42 -9.21
CA LEU A 27 1.87 0.27 -9.67
C LEU A 27 2.20 1.38 -10.67
N GLU A 28 3.23 2.20 -10.43
CA GLU A 28 3.71 3.22 -11.38
C GLU A 28 4.11 2.65 -12.75
N LYS A 29 4.57 1.39 -12.79
CA LYS A 29 4.90 0.68 -14.04
C LYS A 29 3.68 0.21 -14.82
N THR A 30 2.54 0.01 -14.13
CA THR A 30 1.34 -0.65 -14.68
C THR A 30 0.17 0.33 -14.83
N PHE A 31 0.16 1.40 -14.05
CA PHE A 31 -0.91 2.39 -13.92
C PHE A 31 -0.35 3.80 -14.14
N GLY A 32 -1.12 4.64 -14.81
CA GLY A 32 -0.81 6.07 -14.90
C GLY A 32 -0.87 6.76 -13.52
N PRO A 33 -0.32 7.97 -13.40
CA PRO A 33 -0.29 8.73 -12.15
C PRO A 33 -1.70 9.02 -11.60
N THR A 34 -2.71 9.09 -12.47
CA THR A 34 -4.11 9.28 -12.07
C THR A 34 -4.69 8.00 -11.49
N GLU A 35 -4.51 6.86 -12.17
CA GLU A 35 -4.97 5.55 -11.71
C GLU A 35 -4.31 5.15 -10.39
N LEU A 36 -3.01 5.42 -10.25
CA LEU A 36 -2.28 5.21 -9.01
C LEU A 36 -2.89 5.99 -7.85
N ALA A 37 -3.20 7.28 -8.05
CA ALA A 37 -3.83 8.11 -7.02
C ALA A 37 -5.20 7.57 -6.61
N ILE A 38 -5.95 6.96 -7.53
CA ILE A 38 -7.27 6.37 -7.25
C ILE A 38 -7.13 5.11 -6.40
N VAL A 39 -6.23 4.21 -6.80
CA VAL A 39 -5.94 2.97 -6.06
C VAL A 39 -5.38 3.29 -4.68
N GLU A 40 -4.44 4.21 -4.58
CA GLU A 40 -3.80 4.61 -3.32
C GLU A 40 -4.80 5.27 -2.35
N ALA A 41 -5.65 6.17 -2.85
CA ALA A 41 -6.69 6.80 -2.05
C ALA A 41 -7.71 5.77 -1.54
N ALA A 42 -8.18 4.88 -2.41
CA ALA A 42 -9.13 3.84 -2.04
C ALA A 42 -8.55 2.84 -1.04
N PHE A 43 -7.28 2.43 -1.22
CA PHE A 43 -6.57 1.55 -0.31
C PHE A 43 -6.33 2.22 1.05
N SER A 44 -5.84 3.46 1.06
CA SER A 44 -5.61 4.19 2.31
C SER A 44 -6.91 4.40 3.10
N GLU A 45 -8.03 4.67 2.41
CA GLU A 45 -9.34 4.76 3.08
C GLU A 45 -9.78 3.42 3.68
N TRP A 46 -9.51 2.29 3.01
CA TRP A 46 -9.81 0.98 3.56
C TRP A 46 -8.94 0.65 4.77
N VAL A 47 -7.64 0.93 4.70
CA VAL A 47 -6.70 0.70 5.82
C VAL A 47 -7.12 1.50 7.06
N ASP A 48 -7.48 2.77 6.88
CA ASP A 48 -7.98 3.63 7.98
C ASP A 48 -9.26 3.03 8.62
N GLN A 49 -10.19 2.55 7.79
CA GLN A 49 -11.41 1.90 8.27
C GLN A 49 -11.15 0.55 8.95
N ALA A 50 -10.18 -0.22 8.45
CA ALA A 50 -9.84 -1.53 8.98
C ALA A 50 -8.92 -1.46 10.21
N LYS A 51 -8.30 -0.30 10.46
CA LYS A 51 -7.31 -0.09 11.54
C LYS A 51 -6.17 -1.12 11.51
N VAL A 52 -5.83 -1.60 10.33
CA VAL A 52 -4.71 -2.53 10.12
C VAL A 52 -3.44 -1.74 9.82
N GLU A 53 -2.30 -2.33 10.15
CA GLU A 53 -1.01 -1.74 9.75
C GLU A 53 -0.82 -1.92 8.23
N LYS A 54 -0.34 -0.88 7.53
CA LYS A 54 -0.10 -0.95 6.07
C LYS A 54 0.85 -2.06 5.63
N GLN A 55 1.63 -2.61 6.55
CA GLN A 55 2.61 -3.66 6.33
C GLN A 55 2.15 -5.04 6.82
N SER A 56 0.90 -5.13 7.28
CA SER A 56 0.33 -6.40 7.71
C SER A 56 -0.02 -7.27 6.50
N PRO A 57 -0.07 -8.60 6.66
CA PRO A 57 -0.49 -9.50 5.59
C PRO A 57 -1.92 -9.17 5.10
N GLU A 58 -2.78 -8.64 5.96
CA GLU A 58 -4.12 -8.16 5.60
C GLU A 58 -4.05 -6.97 4.64
N ALA A 59 -3.13 -6.02 4.89
CA ALA A 59 -2.93 -4.87 4.01
C ALA A 59 -2.34 -5.29 2.65
N GLU A 60 -1.39 -6.23 2.61
CA GLU A 60 -0.87 -6.78 1.34
C GLU A 60 -2.00 -7.47 0.54
N LEU A 61 -2.86 -8.24 1.21
CA LEU A 61 -4.00 -8.91 0.57
C LEU A 61 -5.04 -7.90 0.07
N ALA A 62 -5.34 -6.89 0.89
CA ALA A 62 -6.27 -5.84 0.53
C ALA A 62 -5.80 -5.02 -0.68
N ALA A 63 -4.50 -4.69 -0.74
CA ALA A 63 -3.93 -4.00 -1.89
C ALA A 63 -4.13 -4.81 -3.18
N ALA A 64 -3.85 -6.12 -3.16
CA ALA A 64 -4.08 -6.98 -4.32
C ALA A 64 -5.55 -6.99 -4.77
N ILE A 65 -6.49 -7.01 -3.82
CA ILE A 65 -7.93 -6.93 -4.11
C ILE A 65 -8.29 -5.56 -4.73
N VAL A 66 -7.84 -4.45 -4.12
CA VAL A 66 -8.10 -3.09 -4.59
C VAL A 66 -7.59 -2.91 -6.03
N ILE A 67 -6.41 -3.43 -6.35
CA ILE A 67 -5.85 -3.41 -7.70
C ILE A 67 -6.72 -4.21 -8.68
N ASN A 68 -7.22 -5.39 -8.26
CA ASN A 68 -8.09 -6.20 -9.10
C ASN A 68 -9.42 -5.49 -9.38
N LEU A 69 -10.04 -4.91 -8.35
CA LEU A 69 -11.28 -4.14 -8.48
C LEU A 69 -11.12 -2.98 -9.46
N PHE A 70 -10.01 -2.27 -9.41
CA PHE A 70 -9.71 -1.21 -10.37
C PHE A 70 -9.65 -1.74 -11.82
N ARG A 71 -8.97 -2.87 -12.02
CA ARG A 71 -8.86 -3.53 -13.34
C ARG A 71 -10.18 -4.08 -13.88
N GLU A 72 -11.15 -4.35 -13.01
CA GLU A 72 -12.51 -4.76 -13.39
C GLU A 72 -13.37 -3.60 -13.94
N GLY A 73 -12.80 -2.39 -14.03
CA GLY A 73 -13.49 -1.19 -14.52
C GLY A 73 -14.04 -0.30 -13.40
N ASN A 74 -13.56 -0.47 -12.16
CA ASN A 74 -13.82 0.48 -11.09
C ASN A 74 -12.76 1.59 -11.12
N ASP A 75 -12.69 2.34 -12.23
CA ASP A 75 -11.65 3.34 -12.47
C ASP A 75 -11.89 4.70 -11.78
N THR A 76 -12.89 4.80 -10.90
CA THR A 76 -13.20 6.02 -10.15
C THR A 76 -13.28 5.77 -8.64
N ILE A 77 -12.92 6.76 -7.83
CA ILE A 77 -13.04 6.71 -6.37
C ILE A 77 -14.43 6.22 -5.88
N PRO A 78 -15.56 6.77 -6.33
CA PRO A 78 -16.87 6.29 -5.87
C PRO A 78 -17.15 4.83 -6.27
N ALA A 79 -16.70 4.40 -7.46
CA ALA A 79 -16.82 2.99 -7.88
C ALA A 79 -15.96 2.08 -7.00
N MET A 80 -14.70 2.46 -6.77
CA MET A 80 -13.78 1.76 -5.88
C MET A 80 -14.34 1.61 -4.47
N ARG A 81 -14.84 2.69 -3.86
CA ARG A 81 -15.42 2.64 -2.51
C ARG A 81 -16.61 1.70 -2.43
N LYS A 82 -17.48 1.72 -3.45
CA LYS A 82 -18.62 0.81 -3.55
C LYS A 82 -18.17 -0.63 -3.69
N ALA A 83 -17.20 -0.89 -4.56
CA ALA A 83 -16.65 -2.22 -4.79
C ALA A 83 -15.97 -2.76 -3.54
N ILE A 84 -15.12 -1.96 -2.88
CA ILE A 84 -14.46 -2.28 -1.61
C ILE A 84 -15.48 -2.63 -0.53
N SER A 85 -16.52 -1.80 -0.38
CA SER A 85 -17.57 -2.00 0.63
C SER A 85 -18.44 -3.24 0.38
N ALA A 86 -18.52 -3.69 -0.88
CA ALA A 86 -19.23 -4.90 -1.27
C ALA A 86 -18.33 -6.15 -1.32
N HIS A 87 -17.01 -5.99 -1.29
CA HIS A 87 -16.07 -7.07 -1.49
C HIS A 87 -15.92 -7.90 -0.21
N ARG A 88 -16.46 -9.12 -0.23
CA ARG A 88 -16.46 -10.02 0.93
C ARG A 88 -15.07 -10.23 1.53
N GLY A 89 -14.02 -10.35 0.72
CA GLY A 89 -12.65 -10.51 1.20
C GLY A 89 -12.14 -9.30 2.00
N LEU A 90 -12.52 -8.08 1.63
CA LEU A 90 -12.11 -6.86 2.35
C LEU A 90 -12.93 -6.65 3.62
N ILE A 91 -14.18 -7.12 3.63
CA ILE A 91 -15.04 -7.12 4.83
C ILE A 91 -14.51 -8.13 5.85
N ASP A 92 -14.14 -9.33 5.41
CA ASP A 92 -13.57 -10.39 6.24
C ASP A 92 -12.27 -9.93 6.91
N LEU A 93 -11.35 -9.36 6.12
CA LEU A 93 -10.08 -8.81 6.61
C LEU A 93 -10.25 -7.68 7.65
N ARG A 94 -11.33 -6.89 7.57
CA ARG A 94 -11.62 -5.83 8.56
C ARG A 94 -12.25 -6.37 9.86
N CYS A 95 -12.93 -7.51 9.78
CA CYS A 95 -13.60 -8.11 10.93
C CYS A 95 -12.77 -9.20 11.61
N SER A 96 -11.64 -9.60 11.02
CA SER A 96 -10.69 -10.56 11.58
C SER A 96 -9.85 -9.96 12.70
#